data_AF-A0A525VXB4-F1
#
_entry.id   AF-A0A525VXB4-F1
#
_cell.length_a   1.000
_cell.length_b   1.000
_cell.length_c   1.000
_cell.angle_alpha   90.00
_cell.angle_beta   90.00
_cell.angle_gamma   90.00
#
_symmetry.space_group_name_H-M   'P 1'
#
loop_
_entity.id
_entity.type
_entity.pdbx_description
1 polymer ?
#
loop_
_entity_poly.entity_id
_entity_poly.type
_entity_poly.pdbx_seq_one_letter_code
_entity_poly.pdbx_strand_id
1 'polypeptide(L)' 'MLHVSSSIAIPDHEIELHAIRSQGAGGQNVNKVSTAIHLQFDIR' A
#
# COMPACT_ATOMS: atom_id res chain seq x y z
N MET A 1 3.41 -12.39 4.30
CA MET A 1 2.62 -12.52 5.52
C MET A 1 3.12 -11.44 6.48
N LEU A 2 2.26 -10.60 7.04
CA LEU A 2 2.65 -9.52 7.96
C LEU A 2 2.54 -10.00 9.41
N HIS A 3 3.67 -10.10 10.11
CA HIS A 3 3.69 -10.52 11.50
C HIS A 3 3.50 -9.32 12.44
N VAL A 4 2.48 -9.39 13.30
CA VAL A 4 2.16 -8.34 14.29
C VAL A 4 2.69 -8.73 15.67
N SER A 5 2.61 -10.02 16.03
CA SER A 5 3.16 -10.58 17.27
C SER A 5 3.63 -12.03 17.06
N SER A 6 4.09 -12.68 18.13
CA SER A 6 4.45 -14.10 18.10
C SER A 6 3.27 -15.04 17.82
N SER A 7 2.04 -14.60 18.05
CA SER A 7 0.81 -15.37 17.84
C SER A 7 -0.11 -14.79 16.76
N ILE A 8 0.14 -13.57 16.28
CA ILE A 8 -0.72 -12.87 15.31
C ILE A 8 0.08 -12.58 14.05
N ALA A 9 -0.40 -13.11 12.93
CA ALA A 9 0.11 -12.83 11.60
C ALA A 9 -1.06 -12.64 10.63
N ILE A 10 -0.98 -11.59 9.82
CA ILE A 10 -1.96 -11.25 8.79
C ILE A 10 -1.47 -11.87 7.47
N PRO A 11 -2.26 -12.72 6.80
CA PRO A 11 -1.89 -13.26 5.50
C PRO A 11 -1.94 -12.17 4.41
N ASP A 12 -1.08 -12.28 3.40
CA ASP A 12 -0.93 -11.21 2.39
C ASP A 12 -2.21 -10.95 1.58
N HIS A 13 -3.09 -11.95 1.46
CA HIS A 13 -4.36 -11.80 0.74
C HIS A 13 -5.41 -10.97 1.49
N GLU A 14 -5.20 -10.66 2.77
CA GLU A 14 -6.04 -9.71 3.52
C GLU A 14 -5.58 -8.26 3.36
N ILE A 15 -4.38 -8.05 2.81
CA ILE A 15 -3.78 -6.72 2.62
C ILE A 15 -3.83 -6.37 1.13
N GLU A 16 -4.73 -5.47 0.76
CA GLU A 16 -4.83 -4.99 -0.61
C GLU A 16 -3.96 -3.73 -0.80
N LEU A 17 -3.06 -3.78 -1.77
CA LEU A 17 -2.17 -2.67 -2.14
C LEU A 17 -2.49 -2.19 -3.55
N HIS A 18 -2.90 -0.93 -3.67
CA HIS A 18 -3.15 -0.28 -4.95
C HIS A 18 -2.11 0.80 -5.21
N ALA A 19 -1.31 0.62 -6.26
CA ALA A 19 -0.42 1.66 -6.74
C ALA A 19 -1.23 2.78 -7.39
N ILE A 20 -1.11 3.98 -6.86
CA ILE A 20 -1.78 5.18 -7.37
C ILE A 20 -0.76 6.21 -7.84
N ARG A 21 -1.19 7.09 -8.73
CA ARG A 21 -0.39 8.26 -9.08
C ARG A 21 -0.42 9.25 -7.94
N SER A 22 0.76 9.64 -7.46
CA SER A 22 0.89 10.74 -6.51
C SER A 22 0.31 12.02 -7.11
N GLN A 23 -0.62 12.66 -6.39
CA GLN A 23 -1.18 13.95 -6.77
C GLN A 23 -0.36 15.07 -6.11
N GLY A 24 0.18 15.99 -6.90
CA GLY A 24 0.96 17.13 -6.41
C GLY A 24 1.85 17.78 -7.48
N ALA A 25 2.39 18.97 -7.19
CA ALA A 25 3.37 19.63 -8.06
C ALA A 25 4.72 18.89 -7.99
N GLY A 26 4.83 17.81 -8.75
CA GLY A 26 6.04 17.01 -8.86
C GLY A 26 6.74 17.20 -10.21
N GLY A 27 8.05 17.02 -10.24
CA GLY A 27 8.83 16.96 -11.48
C GLY A 27 8.50 15.73 -12.34
N GLN A 28 9.18 15.58 -13.49
CA GLN A 28 8.92 14.48 -14.46
C GLN A 28 8.86 13.07 -13.83
N ASN A 29 9.66 12.79 -12.80
CA ASN A 29 9.66 11.48 -12.13
C ASN A 29 8.38 11.19 -11.32
N VAL A 30 7.75 12.23 -10.76
CA VAL A 30 6.53 12.12 -9.94
C VAL A 30 5.28 12.03 -10.82
N ASN A 31 5.29 12.67 -12.00
CA ASN A 31 4.15 12.66 -12.92
C ASN A 31 4.04 11.39 -13.76
N LYS A 32 5.09 10.55 -13.81
CA LYS A 32 5.18 9.41 -14.73
C LYS A 32 5.19 8.04 -14.05
N VAL A 33 5.43 7.97 -12.75
CA VAL A 33 5.48 6.71 -11.98
C VAL A 33 4.42 6.73 -10.89
N SER A 34 3.67 5.63 -10.74
CA SER A 34 2.72 5.42 -9.63
C SER A 34 3.48 5.18 -8.32
N THR A 35 4.13 6.22 -7.80
CA THR A 35 4.97 6.13 -6.58
C THR A 35 4.16 6.18 -5.29
N ALA A 36 2.87 6.49 -5.34
CA ALA A 36 2.00 6.50 -4.17
C ALA A 36 1.28 5.16 -4.03
N ILE A 37 1.06 4.71 -2.80
CA ILE A 37 0.40 3.44 -2.48
C ILE A 37 -0.83 3.73 -1.64
N HIS A 38 -1.96 3.16 -2.02
CA HIS A 38 -3.14 3.06 -1.18
C HIS A 38 -3.20 1.65 -0.61
N LEU A 39 -3.18 1.53 0.72
CA LEU A 39 -3.27 0.26 1.44
C LEU A 39 -4.64 0.16 2.08
N GLN A 40 -5.35 -0.93 1.81
CA GLN A 40 -6.62 -1.25 2.45
C GLN A 40 -6.53 -2.58 3.18
N PHE A 41 -7.10 -2.62 4.38
CA PHE A 41 -7.19 -3.79 5.24
C PHE A 41 -8.57 -3.80 5.89
N ASP A 42 -9.35 -4.85 5.66
CA ASP A 42 -10.70 -5.00 6.22
C ASP A 42 -10.62 -5.72 7.58
N ILE A 43 -11.17 -5.09 8.62
CA ILE A 43 -11.18 -5.63 9.99
C ILE A 43 -12.62 -6.09 10.28
N ARG A 44 -12.82 -7.39 10.44
CA ARG A 44 -14.07 -7.98 10.92
C ARG A 44 -14.02 -8.32 12.40
#